data_AF-A0A4Y2M8W7-F1
#
_entry.id   AF-A0A4Y2M8W7-F1
#
_cell.length_a   1.000
_cell.length_b   1.000
_cell.length_c   1.000
_cell.angle_alpha   90.00
_cell.angle_beta   90.00
_cell.angle_gamma   90.00
#
_symmetry.space_group_name_H-M   'P 1'
#
loop_
_entity.id
_entity.type
_entity.pdbx_description
1 polymer ?
#
loop_
_entity_poly.entity_id
_entity_poly.type
_entity_poly.pdbx_seq_one_letter_code
_entity_poly.pdbx_strand_id
1 'polypeptide(L)'
;MAVDIFNKELNGKAKVRRWILRAIKDVKGGAIVYQIQKLLVTKQARLLHKPELKLNLKKLLDSGHLMKKGGKFVMKKRKTSGKDAKKSVAKKAKSFIKDLIKQKISVKEIKRIFQ
;
A
#
# COMPACT_ATOMS: atom_id res chain seq x y z
N MET A 1 -14.97 -19.47 12.40
CA MET A 1 -15.43 -18.20 13.04
C MET A 1 -14.28 -17.28 13.49
N ALA A 2 -13.08 -17.76 13.82
CA ALA A 2 -11.95 -16.88 14.21
C ALA A 2 -11.31 -16.07 13.04
N VAL A 3 -11.41 -16.59 11.82
CA VAL A 3 -10.81 -15.98 10.62
C VAL A 3 -11.53 -14.67 10.21
N ASP A 4 -12.84 -14.61 10.40
CA ASP A 4 -13.66 -13.46 9.99
C ASP A 4 -13.44 -12.23 10.89
N ILE A 5 -13.23 -12.45 12.19
CA ILE A 5 -12.91 -11.39 13.14
C ILE A 5 -11.56 -10.76 12.78
N PHE A 6 -10.56 -11.61 12.50
CA PHE A 6 -9.22 -11.16 12.13
C PHE A 6 -9.22 -10.37 10.81
N ASN A 7 -9.99 -10.81 9.82
CA ASN A 7 -10.14 -10.11 8.54
C ASN A 7 -10.85 -8.76 8.68
N LYS A 8 -11.87 -8.66 9.55
CA LYS A 8 -12.58 -7.41 9.82
C LYS A 8 -11.68 -6.40 10.55
N GLU A 9 -10.88 -6.88 11.50
CA GLU A 9 -9.92 -6.07 12.25
C GLU A 9 -8.74 -5.60 11.38
N LEU A 10 -8.21 -6.48 10.51
CA LEU A 10 -7.18 -6.14 9.52
C LEU A 10 -7.68 -5.10 8.52
N ASN A 11 -8.94 -5.21 8.07
CA ASN A 11 -9.55 -4.21 7.20
C ASN A 11 -9.69 -2.84 7.89
N GLY A 12 -9.99 -2.82 9.19
CA GLY A 12 -9.97 -1.59 10.00
C GLY A 12 -8.56 -0.99 10.11
N LYS A 13 -7.57 -1.80 10.51
CA LYS A 13 -6.17 -1.38 10.69
C LYS A 13 -5.52 -0.91 9.36
N ALA A 14 -5.85 -1.55 8.24
CA ALA A 14 -5.40 -1.16 6.91
C ALA A 14 -6.01 0.17 6.44
N LYS A 15 -7.30 0.40 6.74
CA LYS A 15 -7.94 1.70 6.48
C LYS A 15 -7.23 2.80 7.25
N VAL A 16 -6.98 2.61 8.55
CA VAL A 16 -6.28 3.59 9.41
C VAL A 16 -4.91 3.99 8.82
N ARG A 17 -4.08 3.01 8.44
CA ARG A 17 -2.76 3.29 7.85
C ARG A 17 -2.88 4.12 6.57
N ARG A 18 -3.86 3.80 5.72
CA ARG A 18 -4.13 4.56 4.50
C ARG A 18 -4.53 6.00 4.81
N TRP A 19 -5.34 6.23 5.83
CA TRP A 19 -5.71 7.58 6.27
C TRP A 19 -4.52 8.37 6.83
N ILE A 20 -3.67 7.75 7.65
CA ILE A 20 -2.44 8.38 8.18
C ILE A 20 -1.52 8.82 7.03
N LEU A 21 -1.30 7.94 6.05
CA LEU A 21 -0.47 8.23 4.89
C LEU A 21 -1.07 9.36 4.03
N ARG A 22 -2.40 9.39 3.88
CA ARG A 22 -3.09 10.48 3.18
C ARG A 22 -2.96 11.81 3.92
N ALA A 23 -3.15 11.82 5.23
CA ALA A 23 -2.99 13.01 6.06
C ALA A 23 -1.57 13.60 5.96
N ILE A 24 -0.54 12.75 5.96
CA ILE A 24 0.86 13.18 5.80
C ILE A 24 1.10 13.73 4.38
N LYS A 25 0.47 13.15 3.36
CA LYS A 25 0.59 13.60 1.97
C LYS A 25 -0.10 14.95 1.74
N ASP A 26 -1.23 15.18 2.39
CA ASP A 26 -2.01 16.42 2.26
C ASP A 26 -1.29 17.62 2.93
N VAL A 27 -0.43 17.38 3.93
CA VAL A 27 0.41 18.41 4.55
C VAL A 27 1.72 18.57 3.78
N LYS A 28 1.85 19.65 3.01
CA LYS A 28 3.10 19.99 2.30
C LYS A 28 4.27 20.08 3.30
N GLY A 29 5.32 19.30 3.06
CA GLY A 29 6.53 19.27 3.90
C GLY A 29 6.46 18.30 5.09
N GLY A 30 5.39 17.51 5.21
CA GLY A 30 5.21 16.51 6.26
C GLY A 30 4.41 17.02 7.45
N ALA A 31 3.85 16.08 8.21
CA ALA A 31 2.90 16.35 9.27
C ALA A 31 3.46 16.01 10.66
N ILE A 32 3.07 16.81 11.66
CA ILE A 32 3.30 16.52 13.07
C ILE A 32 2.16 15.61 13.59
N VAL A 33 2.42 14.80 14.62
CA VAL A 33 1.41 13.90 15.23
C VAL A 33 0.08 14.62 15.49
N TYR A 34 0.14 15.84 16.02
CA TYR A 34 -1.05 16.66 16.30
C TYR A 34 -1.89 16.96 15.05
N GLN A 35 -1.23 17.30 13.93
CA GLN A 35 -1.91 17.58 12.66
C GLN A 35 -2.56 16.32 12.09
N ILE A 36 -1.85 15.18 12.16
CA ILE A 36 -2.38 13.89 11.73
C ILE A 36 -3.60 13.52 12.57
N GLN A 37 -3.52 13.71 13.89
CA GLN A 37 -4.62 13.44 14.80
C GLN A 37 -5.85 14.29 14.46
N LYS A 38 -5.68 15.61 14.26
CA LYS A 38 -6.76 16.52 13.88
C LYS A 38 -7.44 16.10 12.58
N LEU A 39 -6.67 15.69 11.57
CA LEU A 39 -7.18 15.22 10.27
C LEU A 39 -7.91 13.87 10.37
N LEU A 40 -7.52 13.01 11.31
CA LEU A 40 -8.20 11.73 11.53
C LEU A 40 -9.53 11.91 12.27
N VAL A 41 -9.57 12.81 13.25
CA VAL A 41 -10.80 13.14 13.99
C VAL A 41 -11.89 13.66 13.05
N THR A 42 -11.52 14.50 12.08
CA THR A 42 -12.49 15.06 11.10
C THR A 42 -12.94 14.05 10.03
N LYS A 43 -12.16 13.02 9.72
CA LYS A 43 -12.48 11.99 8.73
C LYS A 43 -13.26 10.79 9.29
N GLN A 44 -13.97 10.98 10.42
CA GLN A 44 -14.69 9.92 11.16
C GLN A 44 -13.80 8.77 11.65
N ALA A 45 -12.47 8.91 11.64
CA ALA A 45 -11.57 7.99 12.33
C ALA A 45 -11.51 8.32 13.84
N ARG A 46 -12.69 8.56 14.46
CA ARG A 46 -12.88 8.72 15.91
C ARG A 46 -12.34 7.53 16.73
N LEU A 47 -11.96 6.46 16.04
CA LEU A 47 -11.46 5.21 16.61
C LEU A 47 -9.95 5.21 16.90
N LEU A 48 -9.17 6.18 16.41
CA LEU A 48 -7.73 6.19 16.72
C LEU A 48 -7.44 6.93 18.03
N HIS A 49 -7.37 6.17 19.12
CA HIS A 49 -6.77 6.67 20.34
C HIS A 49 -5.30 7.07 20.09
N LYS A 50 -4.83 8.12 20.79
CA LYS A 50 -3.43 8.60 20.70
C LYS A 50 -2.36 7.48 20.73
N PRO A 51 -2.49 6.42 21.57
CA PRO A 51 -1.51 5.33 21.60
C PRO A 51 -1.46 4.54 20.28
N GLU A 52 -2.61 4.26 19.67
CA GLU A 52 -2.69 3.53 18.41
C GLU A 52 -2.12 4.33 17.24
N LEU A 53 -2.33 5.65 17.24
CA LEU A 53 -1.71 6.55 16.25
C LEU A 53 -0.18 6.48 16.34
N LYS A 54 0.36 6.58 17.55
CA LYS A 54 1.81 6.52 17.80
C LYS A 54 2.39 5.16 17.37
N LEU A 55 1.68 4.07 17.66
CA LEU A 55 2.08 2.72 17.28
C LEU A 55 2.04 2.51 15.76
N ASN A 56 1.01 3.02 15.07
CA ASN A 56 0.96 2.96 13.60
C ASN A 56 2.05 3.82 12.95
N LEU A 57 2.34 5.01 13.48
CA LEU A 57 3.44 5.84 13.00
C LEU A 57 4.79 5.15 13.18
N LYS A 58 5.02 4.50 14.34
CA LYS A 58 6.23 3.69 14.58
C LYS A 58 6.36 2.57 13.55
N LYS A 59 5.31 1.77 13.35
CA LYS A 59 5.30 0.70 12.32
C LYS A 59 5.57 1.23 10.89
N LEU A 60 5.09 2.42 10.57
CA LEU A 60 5.32 3.07 9.27
C LEU A 60 6.75 3.62 9.12
N LEU A 61 7.39 4.03 10.22
CA LEU A 61 8.82 4.35 10.25
C LEU A 61 9.67 3.08 10.08
N ASP A 62 9.38 2.05 10.87
CA ASP A 62 10.13 0.79 10.88
C ASP A 62 10.05 0.09 9.51
N SER A 63 8.89 0.14 8.85
CA SER A 63 8.71 -0.38 7.49
C SER A 63 9.26 0.53 6.38
N GLY A 64 9.85 1.67 6.73
CA GLY A 64 10.44 2.60 5.77
C GLY A 64 9.46 3.34 4.86
N HIS A 65 8.17 3.38 5.20
CA HIS A 65 7.18 4.18 4.46
C HIS A 65 7.24 5.66 4.84
N LEU A 66 7.61 5.95 6.09
CA LEU A 66 7.81 7.29 6.62
C LEU A 66 9.27 7.51 7.02
N MET A 67 9.66 8.77 7.07
CA MET A 67 10.88 9.23 7.71
C MET A 67 10.58 10.40 8.63
N LYS A 68 11.38 10.59 9.67
CA LYS A 68 11.29 11.76 10.55
C LYS A 68 12.30 12.80 10.07
N LYS A 69 11.83 14.00 9.70
CA LYS A 69 12.68 15.14 9.29
C LYS A 69 12.26 16.38 10.07
N GLY A 70 13.16 16.95 10.86
CA GLY A 70 12.89 18.16 11.66
C GLY A 70 11.65 18.06 12.55
N GLY A 71 11.47 16.92 13.24
CA GLY A 71 10.30 16.68 14.11
C GLY A 71 8.98 16.32 13.37
N LYS A 72 8.97 16.35 12.03
CA LYS A 72 7.80 16.03 11.20
C LYS A 72 7.91 14.64 10.59
N PHE A 73 6.78 13.98 10.39
CA PHE A 73 6.68 12.75 9.62
C PHE A 73 6.51 13.11 8.15
N VAL A 74 7.43 12.63 7.32
CA VAL A 74 7.44 12.84 5.88
C VAL A 74 7.31 11.49 5.19
N MET A 75 6.55 11.41 4.11
CA MET A 75 6.60 10.22 3.26
C MET A 75 8.02 10.03 2.75
N LYS A 76 8.58 8.84 2.98
CA LYS A 76 9.82 8.47 2.32
C LYS A 76 9.51 8.41 0.84
N LYS A 77 10.05 9.36 0.05
CA LYS A 77 10.09 9.19 -1.40
C LYS A 77 10.85 7.88 -1.61
N ARG A 78 10.13 6.83 -2.04
CA ARG A 78 10.82 5.74 -2.71
C ARG A 78 11.62 6.44 -3.80
N LYS A 79 12.95 6.22 -3.82
CA LYS A 79 13.64 6.33 -5.09
C LYS A 79 12.83 5.39 -5.98
N THR A 80 12.01 5.95 -6.86
CA THR A 80 11.78 5.29 -8.13
C THR A 80 13.19 5.20 -8.70
N SER A 81 13.91 4.12 -8.37
CA SER A 81 14.83 3.55 -9.34
C SER A 81 13.99 3.50 -10.61
N GLY A 82 14.36 4.36 -11.56
CA GLY A 82 13.61 4.52 -12.79
C GLY A 82 13.36 3.15 -13.41
N LYS A 83 12.16 2.96 -13.97
CA LYS A 83 11.64 1.71 -14.55
C LYS A 83 11.43 0.59 -13.53
N ASP A 84 10.19 0.14 -13.40
CA ASP A 84 9.80 -1.29 -13.29
C ASP A 84 8.43 -1.54 -12.63
N ALA A 85 7.62 -0.50 -12.40
CA ALA A 85 6.23 -0.67 -11.96
C ALA A 85 5.19 -0.68 -13.10
N LYS A 86 5.60 -0.95 -14.35
CA LYS A 86 4.68 -1.09 -15.52
C LYS A 86 4.89 -2.37 -16.35
N LYS A 87 5.51 -3.42 -15.79
CA LYS A 87 5.76 -4.68 -16.52
C LYS A 87 5.26 -5.97 -15.85
N SER A 88 4.50 -5.91 -14.76
CA SER A 88 4.06 -7.13 -14.06
C SER A 88 2.99 -7.93 -14.79
N VAL A 89 2.19 -7.32 -15.68
CA VAL A 89 1.21 -8.06 -16.51
C VAL A 89 1.90 -8.72 -17.72
N ALA A 90 2.81 -8.00 -18.38
CA ALA A 90 3.48 -8.49 -19.58
C ALA A 90 4.45 -9.66 -19.32
N LYS A 91 5.08 -9.73 -18.13
CA LYS A 91 5.99 -10.84 -17.78
C LYS A 91 5.24 -12.16 -17.58
N LYS A 92 4.03 -12.13 -17.00
CA LYS A 92 3.21 -13.32 -16.77
C LYS A 92 2.64 -13.89 -18.07
N ALA A 93 2.24 -13.02 -19.00
CA ALA A 93 1.78 -13.43 -20.33
C ALA A 93 2.91 -14.08 -21.16
N LYS A 94 4.12 -13.52 -21.11
CA LYS A 94 5.27 -14.09 -21.85
C LYS A 94 5.71 -15.45 -21.33
N SER A 95 5.69 -15.69 -20.01
CA SER A 95 6.02 -17.02 -19.46
C SER A 95 4.94 -18.04 -19.83
N PHE A 96 3.66 -17.66 -19.72
CA PHE A 96 2.54 -18.54 -20.06
C PHE A 96 2.55 -18.94 -21.54
N ILE A 97 2.79 -17.99 -22.45
CA ILE A 97 2.94 -18.27 -23.88
C ILE A 97 4.14 -19.20 -24.12
N LYS A 98 5.27 -18.99 -23.43
CA LYS A 98 6.47 -19.83 -23.57
C LYS A 98 6.21 -21.27 -23.09
N ASP A 99 5.45 -21.44 -22.01
CA ASP A 99 5.07 -22.75 -21.49
C ASP A 99 4.07 -23.48 -22.41
N LEU A 100 3.11 -22.76 -23.00
CA LEU A 100 2.17 -23.32 -23.97
C LEU A 100 2.86 -23.76 -25.28
N ILE A 101 3.82 -22.97 -25.77
CA ILE A 101 4.63 -23.33 -26.94
C ILE A 101 5.50 -24.55 -26.63
N LYS A 102 6.06 -24.65 -25.41
CA LYS A 102 6.83 -25.82 -24.96
C LYS A 102 5.97 -27.09 -24.91
N GLN A 103 4.68 -26.95 -24.63
CA GLN A 103 3.69 -28.03 -24.66
C GLN A 103 3.17 -28.37 -26.08
N LYS A 104 3.78 -27.81 -27.14
CA LYS A 104 3.37 -27.99 -28.55
C LYS A 104 1.91 -27.60 -28.84
N ILE A 105 1.35 -26.69 -28.05
CA ILE A 105 -0.02 -26.21 -28.28
C ILE A 105 -0.03 -25.31 -29.52
N SER A 106 -0.98 -25.54 -30.42
CA SER A 106 -1.10 -24.79 -31.67
C SER A 106 -1.42 -23.32 -31.42
N VAL A 107 -0.81 -22.43 -32.21
CA VAL A 107 -1.01 -20.97 -32.12
C VAL A 107 -2.49 -20.58 -32.29
N LYS A 108 -3.28 -21.40 -33.00
CA LYS A 108 -4.73 -21.21 -33.16
C LYS A 108 -5.50 -21.37 -31.84
N GLU A 109 -5.08 -22.33 -31.01
CA GLU A 109 -5.63 -22.58 -29.67
C GLU A 109 -5.26 -21.44 -28.71
N ILE A 110 -4.01 -20.96 -28.77
CA ILE A 110 -3.53 -19.84 -27.94
C ILE A 110 -4.36 -18.58 -28.22
N LYS A 111 -4.65 -18.26 -29.48
CA LYS A 111 -5.48 -17.10 -29.86
C LYS A 111 -6.90 -17.17 -29.28
N ARG A 112 -7.44 -18.38 -29.07
CA ARG A 112 -8.79 -18.60 -28.51
C ARG A 112 -8.86 -18.33 -27.00
N ILE A 113 -7.76 -18.56 -26.27
CA ILE A 113 -7.69 -18.38 -24.81
C ILE A 113 -7.68 -16.89 -24.39
N PHE A 114 -7.28 -15.99 -25.30
CA PHE A 114 -7.10 -14.56 -25.01
C PHE A 114 -8.17 -13.65 -25.63
N GLN A 115 -9.23 -14.18 -26.24
CA GLN A 115 -10.44 -13.44 -26.65
C GLN A 115 -11.50 -13.50 -25.56
#